data_AF-A0A316RVU0-F1
#
_entry.id   AF-A0A316RVU0-F1
#
_cell.length_a   1.000
_cell.length_b   1.000
_cell.length_c   1.000
_cell.angle_alpha   90.00
_cell.angle_beta   90.00
_cell.angle_gamma   90.00
#
_symmetry.space_group_name_H-M   'P 1'
#
loop_
_entity.id
_entity.type
_entity.pdbx_description
1 polymer ?
#
loop_
_entity_poly.entity_id
_entity_poly.type
_entity_poly.pdbx_seq_one_letter_code
_entity_poly.pdbx_strand_id
1 'polypeptide(L)' 'MRILIALAAAAFVIVFLRLVYIQVVDGPRLAKRAEDRRTNVVTLNAKRGTIYDRNGNVLAISVDCKDIVC' A
#
# COMPACT_ATOMS: atom_id res chain seq x y z
N MET A 1 8.31 13.57 -47.60
CA MET A 1 8.66 12.45 -46.70
C MET A 1 9.63 12.85 -45.59
N ARG A 2 10.80 13.44 -45.89
CA ARG A 2 11.83 13.82 -44.89
C ARG A 2 11.33 14.70 -43.72
N ILE A 3 10.55 15.75 -44.02
CA ILE A 3 10.03 16.68 -43.00
C ILE A 3 9.03 15.98 -42.07
N LEU A 4 8.21 15.09 -42.61
CA LEU A 4 7.18 14.37 -41.86
C LEU A 4 7.82 13.37 -40.88
N ILE A 5 8.90 12.70 -41.30
CA ILE A 5 9.71 11.83 -40.43
C ILE A 5 10.37 12.65 -39.32
N ALA A 6 10.93 13.83 -39.64
CA ALA A 6 11.56 14.69 -38.64
C ALA A 6 10.57 15.16 -37.57
N LEU A 7 9.35 15.54 -37.96
CA LEU A 7 8.29 15.92 -37.03
C LEU A 7 7.85 14.74 -36.15
N ALA A 8 7.67 13.56 -36.73
CA ALA A 8 7.33 12.36 -35.95
C ALA A 8 8.43 12.00 -34.96
N ALA A 9 9.71 12.05 -35.38
CA ALA A 9 10.84 11.81 -34.51
C ALA A 9 10.92 12.82 -33.36
N ALA A 10 10.70 14.11 -33.64
CA ALA A 10 10.67 15.14 -32.59
C ALA A 10 9.53 14.89 -31.58
N ALA A 11 8.34 14.51 -32.04
CA ALA A 11 7.23 14.14 -31.15
C ALA A 11 7.58 12.94 -30.26
N PHE A 12 8.21 11.90 -30.83
CA PHE A 12 8.68 10.74 -30.08
C PHE A 12 9.73 11.11 -29.02
N VAL A 13 10.67 12.00 -29.35
CA VAL A 13 11.68 12.48 -28.39
C VAL A 13 11.02 13.22 -27.23
N ILE A 14 10.01 14.06 -27.49
CA ILE A 14 9.28 14.77 -26.43
C ILE A 14 8.59 13.78 -25.48
N VAL A 15 7.91 12.77 -26.02
CA VAL A 15 7.25 11.73 -25.22
C VAL A 15 8.27 10.91 -24.44
N PHE A 16 9.40 10.57 -25.05
CA PHE A 16 10.49 9.84 -24.40
C PHE A 16 11.09 10.62 -23.23
N LEU A 17 11.36 11.92 -23.40
CA LEU A 17 11.85 12.78 -22.32
C LEU A 17 10.84 12.87 -21.17
N ARG A 18 9.54 12.96 -21.50
CA ARG A 18 8.48 12.93 -20.48
C ARG A 18 8.45 11.61 -19.72
N LEU A 19 8.64 10.49 -20.41
CA LEU A 19 8.72 9.17 -19.81
C LEU A 19 9.91 9.08 -18.85
N VAL A 20 11.10 9.52 -19.27
CA VAL A 20 12.31 9.54 -18.43
C VAL A 20 12.10 10.41 -17.19
N TYR A 21 11.47 11.58 -17.32
CA TYR A 21 11.15 12.43 -16.16
C TYR A 21 10.27 11.69 -15.14
N ILE A 22 9.20 11.03 -15.60
CA ILE A 22 8.28 10.29 -14.72
C ILE A 22 9.01 9.13 -14.03
N GLN A 23 9.88 8.42 -14.75
CA GLN A 23 10.58 7.25 -14.21
C GLN A 23 11.73 7.62 -13.26
N VAL A 24 12.52 8.64 -13.57
CA VAL A 24 13.73 9.00 -12.80
C VAL A 24 13.41 9.96 -11.66
N VAL A 25 12.64 11.02 -11.93
CA VAL A 25 12.35 12.06 -10.93
C VAL A 25 11.18 11.63 -10.05
N ASP A 26 10.08 11.22 -10.67
CA ASP A 26 8.85 10.87 -9.95
C ASP A 26 8.78 9.39 -9.53
N GLY A 27 9.65 8.53 -10.08
CA GLY A 27 9.66 7.09 -9.81
C GLY A 27 9.77 6.74 -8.32
N PRO A 28 10.75 7.27 -7.57
CA PRO A 28 10.90 7.00 -6.14
C PRO A 28 9.65 7.40 -5.34
N ARG A 29 9.04 8.54 -5.69
CA ARG A 29 7.82 9.05 -5.06
C ARG A 29 6.62 8.15 -5.34
N LEU A 30 6.47 7.66 -6.57
CA LEU A 30 5.39 6.73 -6.94
C LEU A 30 5.58 5.37 -6.26
N ALA A 31 6.82 4.87 -6.19
CA ALA A 31 7.14 3.61 -5.52
C ALA A 31 6.78 3.67 -4.02
N LYS A 32 7.18 4.74 -3.32
CA LYS A 32 6.82 4.94 -1.92
C LYS A 32 5.31 4.99 -1.70
N ARG A 33 4.58 5.73 -2.55
CA ARG A 33 3.11 5.80 -2.48
C ARG A 33 2.44 4.44 -2.74
N ALA A 34 3.04 3.60 -3.58
CA ALA A 34 2.55 2.25 -3.82
C ALA A 34 2.78 1.33 -2.60
N GLU A 35 3.93 1.48 -1.94
CA GLU A 35 4.24 0.78 -0.68
C GLU A 35 3.24 1.16 0.42
N ASP A 36 3.03 2.46 0.65
CA ASP A 36 2.07 2.97 1.65
C ASP A 36 0.64 2.47 1.40
N ARG A 37 0.25 2.28 0.13
CA ARG A 37 -1.07 1.72 -0.22
C ARG A 37 -1.16 0.21 -0.01
N ARG A 38 -0.04 -0.51 -0.12
CA ARG A 38 0.02 -1.96 0.05
C ARG A 38 0.12 -2.35 1.51
N THR A 39 0.79 -1.54 2.33
CA THR A 39 0.95 -1.78 3.76
C THR A 39 -0.09 -0.99 4.56
N ASN A 40 -1.11 -1.67 5.07
CA ASN A 40 -1.98 -1.07 6.06
C ASN A 40 -1.40 -1.30 7.46
N VAL A 41 -1.11 -0.23 8.19
CA VAL A 41 -0.67 -0.34 9.58
C VAL A 41 -1.90 -0.65 10.43
N VAL A 42 -2.09 -1.94 10.72
CA VAL A 42 -3.12 -2.38 11.64
C VAL A 42 -2.55 -2.36 13.06
N THR A 43 -3.13 -1.52 13.92
CA THR A 43 -2.80 -1.51 15.34
C THR A 43 -3.36 -2.77 15.99
N LEU A 44 -2.47 -3.67 16.43
CA LEU A 44 -2.87 -4.86 17.19
C LEU A 44 -3.20 -4.45 18.62
N ASN A 45 -4.47 -4.54 18.98
CA ASN A 45 -4.89 -4.35 20.36
C ASN A 45 -4.48 -5.56 21.20
N ALA A 46 -3.88 -5.33 22.37
CA ALA A 46 -3.53 -6.41 23.29
C ALA A 46 -4.81 -7.13 23.76
N LYS A 47 -4.77 -8.47 23.77
CA LYS A 47 -5.87 -9.28 24.33
C LYS A 47 -5.94 -9.08 25.83
N ARG A 48 -7.16 -8.99 26.37
CA ARG A 48 -7.40 -8.97 27.81
C ARG A 48 -7.01 -10.33 28.41
N GLY A 49 -6.34 -10.31 29.56
CA GLY A 49 -5.99 -11.52 30.30
C GLY A 49 -7.22 -12.25 30.85
N THR A 50 -7.04 -13.53 31.16
CA THR A 50 -8.04 -14.35 31.82
C THR A 50 -8.25 -13.91 33.26
N ILE A 51 -9.50 -13.77 33.71
CA ILE A 51 -9.82 -13.55 35.13
C ILE A 51 -9.98 -14.90 35.81
N TYR A 52 -9.32 -15.06 36.95
CA TYR A 52 -9.43 -16.22 37.82
C TYR A 52 -10.06 -15.83 39.17
N ASP A 53 -10.81 -16.75 39.77
CA ASP A 53 -11.18 -16.70 41.17
C ASP A 53 -9.99 -17.11 42.07
N ARG A 54 -10.10 -16.87 43.38
CA ARG A 54 -9.09 -17.24 44.41
C ARG A 54 -8.68 -18.71 44.41
N ASN A 55 -9.51 -19.59 43.87
CA ASN A 55 -9.26 -21.04 43.76
C ASN A 55 -8.68 -21.43 42.40
N GLY A 56 -8.34 -20.48 41.53
CA GLY A 56 -7.79 -20.72 40.19
C GLY A 56 -8.84 -21.08 39.12
N ASN A 57 -10.13 -20.98 39.45
CA ASN A 57 -11.21 -21.21 38.49
C ASN A 57 -11.36 -20.02 37.53
N VAL A 58 -11.54 -20.29 36.24
CA VAL A 58 -11.69 -19.26 35.20
C VAL A 58 -13.08 -18.62 35.28
N LEU A 59 -13.11 -17.29 35.37
CA LEU A 59 -14.35 -16.49 35.42
C LEU A 59 -14.65 -15.77 34.09
N ALA A 60 -13.63 -15.31 33.37
CA ALA A 60 -13.81 -14.62 32.10
C ALA A 60 -12.58 -14.76 31.19
N ILE A 61 -12.82 -15.00 29.90
CA ILE A 61 -11.82 -15.11 28.84
C ILE A 61 -12.20 -14.24 27.64
N SER A 62 -11.22 -13.81 26.85
CA SER A 62 -11.44 -13.15 25.56
C SER A 62 -11.16 -14.12 24.42
N VAL A 63 -12.15 -14.30 23.55
CA VAL A 63 -12.08 -15.17 22.35
C VAL A 63 -12.30 -14.34 21.10
N ASP A 64 -11.69 -14.74 19.98
CA ASP A 64 -11.85 -14.05 18.71
C ASP A 64 -13.21 -14.41 18.09
N CYS A 65 -14.03 -13.40 17.79
CA CYS A 65 -15.30 -13.56 17.06
C CYS A 65 -15.13 -13.12 15.60
N LYS A 66 -15.76 -13.84 14.67
CA LYS A 66 -15.73 -13.54 13.25
C LYS A 66 -17.16 -13.23 12.79
N ASP A 67 -17.42 -11.98 12.44
CA ASP A 67 -18.69 -11.55 11.89
C ASP A 67 -18.66 -11.59 10.36
N ILE A 68 -19.80 -11.93 9.75
CA ILE A 68 -20.02 -11.86 8.30
C ILE A 68 -20.89 -10.64 8.04
N VAL A 69 -20.39 -9.69 7.26
CA VAL A 69 -21.13 -8.50 6.85
C VAL A 69 -21.66 -8.73 5.44
N CYS A 70 -22.96 -8.49 5.24
CA CYS A 70 -23.71 -8.70 4.00
C CYS A 70 -23.41 -7.65 2.93
#